data_AF-A0A6N7GUM8-F1
#
_entry.id   AF-A0A6N7GUM8-F1
#
_cell.length_a   1.000
_cell.length_b   1.000
_cell.length_c   1.000
_cell.angle_alpha   90.00
_cell.angle_beta   90.00
_cell.angle_gamma   90.00
#
_symmetry.space_group_name_H-M   'P 1'
#
loop_
_entity.id
_entity.type
_entity.pdbx_description
1 polymer ?
#
loop_
_entity_poly.entity_id
_entity_poly.type
_entity_poly.pdbx_seq_one_letter_code
_entity_poly.pdbx_strand_id
1 'polypeptide(L)'
;MRDMLGAAIIETYPMAVANAALFALTLVLPLLLVGYARQATRRVSADFSLRRLEAFELDRAEAQYRKICQRMGEIDKLARGGTGSLWQRLKHRIKIGEQYDVELEDLRASARHLRASIILFRRRPIQRLRAWVHVISSRFAFGGSLASYLTILVPATVFIYFSEQPLWAQDLASTLETAMLWRPFDERLLYVNAITSAFVLALMPLLYTMRRAKLYSDHRLQTKALRDFAGADPDKLIDDAPSTAQLEDPLSFDLIDGDGWCAILGLPPTATADEVREAYKAKVRQSHPDRVHGLAPAFRELAEAETKKLNAAYEEALLAVNGGQEPRAKVSG
;
A
#
# COMPACT_ATOMS: atom_id res chain seq x y z
N MET A 1 15.02 23.03 -64.22
CA MET A 1 14.25 21.82 -63.87
C MET A 1 14.54 21.32 -62.45
N ARG A 2 15.79 21.35 -61.97
CA ARG A 2 16.16 20.95 -60.59
C ARG A 2 15.66 21.90 -59.50
N ASP A 3 15.56 23.21 -59.79
CA ASP A 3 15.04 24.20 -58.83
C ASP A 3 13.51 24.21 -58.70
N MET A 4 12.78 23.73 -59.73
CA MET A 4 11.31 23.60 -59.65
C MET A 4 10.87 22.37 -58.85
N LEU A 5 11.71 21.31 -58.79
CA LEU A 5 11.45 20.14 -57.94
C LEU A 5 11.70 20.44 -56.45
N GLY A 6 12.61 21.37 -56.13
CA GLY A 6 12.87 21.78 -54.75
C GLY A 6 11.72 22.56 -54.11
N ALA A 7 11.07 23.45 -54.87
CA ALA A 7 9.96 24.25 -54.37
C ALA A 7 8.70 23.41 -54.05
N ALA A 8 8.37 22.42 -54.89
CA ALA A 8 7.19 21.58 -54.69
C ALA A 8 7.30 20.64 -53.48
N ILE A 9 8.51 20.28 -53.04
CA ILE A 9 8.75 19.40 -51.89
C ILE A 9 8.64 20.17 -50.57
N ILE A 10 8.92 21.47 -50.56
CA ILE A 10 8.88 22.30 -49.35
C ILE A 10 7.43 22.65 -48.95
N GLU A 11 6.51 22.78 -49.90
CA GLU A 11 5.09 23.08 -49.62
C GLU A 11 4.24 21.86 -49.22
N THR A 12 4.62 20.66 -49.65
CA THR A 12 3.84 19.43 -49.39
C THR A 12 4.13 18.81 -48.02
N TYR A 13 5.30 19.06 -47.45
CA TYR A 13 5.70 18.54 -46.14
C TYR A 13 4.84 19.04 -44.97
N PRO A 14 4.52 20.34 -44.82
CA PRO A 14 3.73 20.82 -43.68
C PRO A 14 2.30 20.26 -43.66
N MET A 15 1.69 20.04 -44.82
CA MET A 15 0.33 19.49 -44.92
C MET A 15 0.27 18.02 -44.49
N ALA A 16 1.27 17.22 -44.89
CA ALA A 16 1.35 15.81 -44.47
C ALA A 16 1.51 15.68 -42.95
N VAL A 17 2.34 16.54 -42.33
CA VAL A 17 2.54 16.57 -40.87
C VAL A 17 1.25 17.00 -40.14
N ALA A 18 0.55 18.02 -40.65
CA ALA A 18 -0.71 18.46 -40.08
C ALA A 18 -1.79 17.37 -40.12
N ASN A 19 -1.93 16.68 -41.25
CA ASN A 19 -2.88 15.57 -41.39
C ASN A 19 -2.54 14.42 -40.44
N ALA A 20 -1.26 14.05 -40.35
CA ALA A 20 -0.80 13.02 -39.41
C ALA A 20 -1.13 13.39 -37.95
N ALA A 21 -0.97 14.66 -37.57
CA ALA A 21 -1.33 15.14 -36.24
C ALA A 21 -2.85 15.07 -35.98
N LEU A 22 -3.69 15.44 -36.95
CA LEU A 22 -5.15 15.31 -36.85
C LEU A 22 -5.56 13.85 -36.64
N PHE A 23 -4.97 12.92 -37.40
CA PHE A 23 -5.22 11.48 -37.22
C PHE A 23 -4.76 10.99 -35.84
N ALA A 24 -3.58 11.42 -35.37
CA ALA A 24 -3.12 11.04 -34.04
C ALA A 24 -4.08 11.49 -32.93
N LEU A 25 -4.74 12.65 -33.08
CA LEU A 25 -5.72 13.14 -32.12
C LEU A 25 -7.00 12.28 -32.05
N THR A 26 -7.36 11.54 -33.11
CA THR A 26 -8.47 10.57 -33.06
C THR A 26 -8.24 9.43 -32.08
N LEU A 27 -6.98 9.14 -31.74
CA LEU A 27 -6.62 8.11 -30.77
C LEU A 27 -6.79 8.56 -29.32
N VAL A 28 -7.04 9.85 -29.04
CA VAL A 28 -7.14 10.36 -27.66
C VAL A 28 -8.32 9.73 -26.92
N LEU A 29 -9.51 9.68 -27.52
CA LEU A 29 -10.69 9.07 -26.90
C LEU A 29 -10.50 7.58 -26.54
N PRO A 30 -10.07 6.68 -27.45
CA PRO A 30 -9.85 5.28 -27.09
C PRO A 30 -8.74 5.13 -26.04
N LEU A 31 -7.67 5.95 -26.09
CA LEU A 31 -6.62 5.94 -25.07
C LEU A 31 -7.15 6.36 -23.69
N LEU A 32 -8.03 7.38 -23.62
CA LEU A 32 -8.68 7.80 -22.38
C LEU A 32 -9.59 6.71 -21.82
N LEU A 33 -10.37 6.03 -22.69
CA LEU A 33 -11.23 4.91 -22.28
C LEU A 33 -10.43 3.73 -21.74
N VAL A 34 -9.37 3.31 -22.44
CA VAL A 34 -8.48 2.23 -22.00
C VAL A 34 -7.77 2.61 -20.69
N GLY A 35 -7.27 3.85 -20.60
CA GLY A 35 -6.64 4.38 -19.39
C GLY A 35 -7.59 4.41 -18.20
N TYR A 36 -8.82 4.87 -18.40
CA TYR A 36 -9.86 4.89 -17.39
C TYR A 36 -10.25 3.47 -16.95
N ALA A 37 -10.49 2.55 -17.89
CA ALA A 37 -10.85 1.17 -17.60
C ALA A 37 -9.75 0.46 -16.80
N ARG A 38 -8.48 0.57 -17.24
CA ARG A 38 -7.32 0.01 -16.54
C ARG A 38 -7.19 0.55 -15.11
N GLN A 39 -7.60 1.80 -14.89
CA GLN A 39 -7.51 2.44 -13.59
C GLN A 39 -8.72 2.12 -12.70
N ALA A 40 -9.90 1.90 -13.30
CA ALA A 40 -11.11 1.51 -12.59
C ALA A 40 -11.02 0.09 -11.99
N THR A 41 -10.26 -0.82 -12.61
CA THR A 41 -10.07 -2.19 -12.08
C THR A 41 -9.13 -2.24 -10.87
N ARG A 42 -8.30 -1.22 -10.65
CA ARG A 42 -7.36 -1.17 -9.52
C ARG A 42 -8.11 -0.82 -8.23
N ARG A 43 -8.43 -1.85 -7.45
CA ARG A 43 -8.90 -1.68 -6.07
C ARG A 43 -7.72 -1.26 -5.20
N VAL A 44 -7.79 -0.07 -4.60
CA VAL A 44 -6.80 0.39 -3.63
C VAL A 44 -7.52 0.76 -2.34
N SER A 45 -7.15 0.10 -1.24
CA SER A 45 -7.66 0.46 0.08
C SER A 45 -6.97 1.74 0.58
N ALA A 46 -7.69 2.54 1.36
CA ALA A 46 -7.15 3.69 2.08
C ALA A 46 -6.44 3.29 3.39
N ASP A 47 -6.26 1.99 3.63
CA ASP A 47 -5.53 1.49 4.79
C ASP A 47 -4.01 1.64 4.56
N PHE A 48 -3.44 2.67 5.17
CA PHE A 48 -2.00 2.92 5.16
C PHE A 48 -1.26 2.28 6.34
N SER A 49 -1.99 1.65 7.26
CA SER A 49 -1.40 0.93 8.39
C SER A 49 -0.54 -0.23 7.89
N LEU A 50 0.42 -0.63 8.74
CA LEU A 50 1.15 -1.87 8.53
C LEU A 50 0.13 -3.02 8.56
N ARG A 51 0.27 -3.94 7.60
CA ARG A 51 -0.52 -5.18 7.64
C ARG A 51 -0.10 -5.96 8.88
N ARG A 52 -0.99 -6.77 9.45
CA ARG A 52 -0.69 -7.57 10.66
C ARG A 52 0.63 -8.34 10.55
N LEU A 53 0.89 -8.97 9.41
CA LEU A 53 2.15 -9.68 9.15
C LEU A 53 3.36 -8.76 9.12
N GLU A 54 3.25 -7.55 8.56
CA GLU A 54 4.37 -6.61 8.51
C GLU A 54 4.64 -5.96 9.87
N ALA A 55 3.60 -5.73 10.66
CA ALA A 55 3.74 -5.32 12.04
C ALA A 55 4.47 -6.40 12.85
N PHE A 56 4.04 -7.66 12.72
CA PHE A 56 4.70 -8.79 13.37
C PHE A 56 6.16 -8.97 12.92
N GLU A 57 6.46 -8.85 11.62
CA GLU A 57 7.83 -8.89 11.10
C GLU A 57 8.69 -7.74 11.61
N LEU A 58 8.11 -6.53 11.71
CA LEU A 58 8.77 -5.37 12.29
C LEU A 58 9.09 -5.59 13.77
N ASP A 59 8.12 -6.04 14.56
CA ASP A 59 8.27 -6.30 15.99
C ASP A 59 9.34 -7.38 16.24
N ARG A 60 9.31 -8.46 15.45
CA ARG A 60 10.34 -9.51 15.49
C ARG A 60 11.73 -8.97 15.15
N ALA A 61 11.84 -8.16 14.10
CA ALA A 61 13.12 -7.58 13.70
C ALA A 61 13.66 -6.61 14.77
N GLU A 62 12.79 -5.80 15.37
CA GLU A 62 13.15 -4.89 16.47
C GLU A 62 13.59 -5.67 17.73
N ALA A 63 12.89 -6.74 18.09
CA ALA A 63 13.28 -7.62 19.19
C ALA A 63 14.65 -8.26 18.97
N GLN A 64 14.90 -8.82 17.77
CA GLN A 64 16.20 -9.41 17.43
C GLN A 64 17.31 -8.35 17.42
N TYR A 65 17.03 -7.17 16.89
CA TYR A 65 17.98 -6.05 16.87
C TYR A 65 18.37 -5.63 18.28
N ARG A 66 17.39 -5.51 19.18
CA ARG A 66 17.61 -5.21 20.61
C ARG A 66 18.51 -6.24 21.28
N LYS A 67 18.27 -7.54 21.08
CA LYS A 67 19.11 -8.62 21.65
C LYS A 67 20.56 -8.51 21.18
N ILE A 68 20.78 -8.23 19.89
CA ILE A 68 22.13 -8.03 19.33
C ILE A 68 22.81 -6.80 19.95
N CYS A 69 22.10 -5.68 20.06
CA CYS A 69 22.64 -4.48 20.71
C CYS A 69 22.99 -4.71 22.18
N GLN A 70 22.14 -5.42 22.93
CA GLN A 70 22.42 -5.82 24.32
C GLN A 70 23.67 -6.69 24.40
N ARG A 71 23.78 -7.72 23.55
CA ARG A 71 24.95 -8.60 23.50
C ARG A 71 26.25 -7.86 23.17
N MET A 72 26.21 -6.96 22.19
CA MET A 72 27.35 -6.10 21.88
C MET A 72 27.72 -5.20 23.07
N GLY A 73 26.72 -4.67 23.78
CA GLY A 73 26.93 -3.86 24.99
C GLY A 73 27.51 -4.66 26.16
N GLU A 74 27.14 -5.93 26.32
CA GLU A 74 27.75 -6.84 27.31
C GLU A 74 29.22 -7.10 27.02
N ILE A 75 29.58 -7.39 25.77
CA ILE A 75 30.97 -7.59 25.35
C ILE A 75 31.80 -6.32 25.60
N ASP A 76 31.25 -5.14 25.31
CA ASP A 76 31.91 -3.86 25.60
C ASP A 76 32.06 -3.61 27.12
N LYS A 77 31.06 -3.94 27.93
CA LYS A 77 31.15 -3.88 29.40
C LYS A 77 32.23 -4.82 29.94
N LEU A 78 32.31 -6.05 29.43
CA LEU A 78 33.36 -7.01 29.80
C LEU A 78 34.77 -6.51 29.44
N ALA A 79 34.91 -5.86 28.28
CA ALA A 79 36.15 -5.23 27.88
C ALA A 79 36.53 -4.03 28.78
N ARG A 80 35.54 -3.31 29.32
CA ARG A 80 35.76 -2.16 30.22
C ARG A 80 35.96 -2.54 31.69
N GLY A 81 35.44 -3.68 32.14
CA GLY A 81 35.36 -4.08 33.55
C GLY A 81 36.67 -4.51 34.23
N GLY A 82 37.81 -4.50 33.52
CA GLY A 82 39.10 -4.89 34.11
C GLY A 82 39.56 -3.91 35.21
N THR A 83 39.68 -4.37 36.45
CA THR A 83 40.30 -3.63 37.55
C THR A 83 41.82 -3.84 37.53
N GLY A 84 42.59 -2.76 37.39
CA GLY A 84 44.06 -2.85 37.33
C GLY A 84 44.75 -1.63 36.73
N SER A 85 46.08 -1.73 36.59
CA SER A 85 46.89 -0.69 35.95
C SER A 85 46.41 -0.44 34.52
N LEU A 86 46.71 0.75 33.95
CA LEU A 86 46.33 1.09 32.57
C LEU A 86 46.78 0.02 31.56
N TRP A 87 47.97 -0.56 31.78
CA TRP A 87 48.52 -1.62 30.95
C TRP A 87 47.75 -2.94 31.07
N GLN A 88 47.34 -3.33 32.28
CA GLN A 88 46.52 -4.52 32.50
C GLN A 88 45.13 -4.35 31.87
N ARG A 89 44.54 -3.16 31.96
CA ARG A 89 43.28 -2.82 31.28
C ARG A 89 43.38 -2.91 29.76
N LEU A 90 44.47 -2.39 29.18
CA LEU A 90 44.70 -2.48 27.74
C LEU A 90 44.88 -3.95 27.29
N LYS A 91 45.69 -4.73 28.01
CA LYS A 91 45.90 -6.15 27.72
C LYS A 91 44.61 -6.97 27.86
N HIS A 92 43.79 -6.68 28.87
CA HIS A 92 42.47 -7.30 29.04
C HIS A 92 41.54 -6.97 27.87
N ARG A 93 41.49 -5.72 27.42
CA ARG A 93 40.71 -5.32 26.23
C ARG A 93 41.14 -6.05 24.97
N ILE A 94 42.45 -6.18 24.72
CA ILE A 94 42.97 -6.91 23.56
C ILE A 94 42.56 -8.38 23.63
N LYS A 95 42.70 -9.02 24.79
CA LYS A 95 42.34 -10.44 24.97
C LYS A 95 40.84 -10.70 24.76
N ILE A 96 39.98 -9.82 25.30
CA ILE A 96 38.53 -9.90 25.08
C ILE A 96 38.22 -9.63 23.59
N GLY A 97 38.92 -8.67 22.97
CA GLY A 97 38.83 -8.41 21.53
C GLY A 97 39.11 -9.66 20.71
N GLU A 98 40.26 -10.31 20.93
CA GLU A 98 40.64 -11.55 20.22
C GLU A 98 39.66 -12.70 20.47
N GLN A 99 39.13 -12.83 21.69
CA GLN A 99 38.18 -13.89 22.03
C GLN A 99 36.83 -13.73 21.33
N TYR A 100 36.39 -12.49 21.11
CA TYR A 100 35.05 -12.18 20.60
C TYR A 100 35.05 -11.50 19.22
N ASP A 101 36.19 -11.43 18.51
CA ASP A 101 36.31 -10.66 17.26
C ASP A 101 35.33 -11.16 16.19
N VAL A 102 35.31 -12.48 15.98
CA VAL A 102 34.41 -13.15 15.03
C VAL A 102 32.95 -12.95 15.42
N GLU A 103 32.60 -13.16 16.70
CA GLU A 103 31.23 -12.93 17.20
C GLU A 103 30.81 -11.47 17.02
N LEU A 104 31.68 -10.50 17.29
CA LEU A 104 31.41 -9.08 17.12
C LEU A 104 31.22 -8.70 15.65
N GLU A 105 31.99 -9.30 14.73
CA GLU A 105 31.80 -9.08 13.30
C GLU A 105 30.44 -9.59 12.83
N ASP A 106 30.05 -10.81 13.25
CA ASP A 106 28.76 -11.42 12.95
C ASP A 106 27.58 -10.62 13.54
N LEU A 107 27.71 -10.16 14.78
CA LEU A 107 26.72 -9.31 15.44
C LEU A 107 26.56 -7.97 14.72
N ARG A 108 27.66 -7.33 14.30
CA ARG A 108 27.62 -6.07 13.53
C ARG A 108 27.03 -6.26 12.14
N ALA A 109 27.33 -7.37 11.46
CA ALA A 109 26.73 -7.70 10.17
C ALA A 109 25.22 -7.90 10.30
N SER A 110 24.80 -8.68 11.29
CA SER A 110 23.39 -8.95 11.62
C SER A 110 22.65 -7.67 12.01
N ALA A 111 23.26 -6.83 12.84
CA ALA A 111 22.74 -5.52 13.24
C ALA A 111 22.48 -4.62 12.02
N ARG A 112 23.45 -4.50 11.10
CA ARG A 112 23.29 -3.72 9.86
C ARG A 112 22.13 -4.24 9.01
N HIS A 113 22.00 -5.56 8.86
CA HIS A 113 20.92 -6.18 8.09
C HIS A 113 19.54 -5.93 8.72
N LEU A 114 19.40 -6.14 10.04
CA LEU A 114 18.15 -5.90 10.77
C LEU A 114 17.78 -4.42 10.74
N ARG A 115 18.73 -3.52 10.93
CA ARG A 115 18.53 -2.07 10.81
C ARG A 115 17.97 -1.70 9.44
N ALA A 116 18.55 -2.23 8.36
CA ALA A 116 18.05 -1.99 7.01
C ALA A 116 16.62 -2.53 6.83
N SER A 117 16.33 -3.72 7.37
CA SER A 117 14.99 -4.33 7.32
C SER A 117 13.95 -3.50 8.07
N ILE A 118 14.25 -3.05 9.29
CA ILE A 118 13.39 -2.17 10.10
C ILE A 118 13.07 -0.88 9.33
N ILE A 119 14.09 -0.23 8.75
CA ILE A 119 13.91 0.99 7.94
C ILE A 119 13.02 0.71 6.72
N LEU A 120 13.17 -0.44 6.05
CA LEU A 120 12.35 -0.82 4.92
C LEU A 120 10.89 -1.01 5.32
N PHE A 121 10.62 -1.77 6.38
CA PHE A 121 9.26 -1.99 6.89
C PHE A 121 8.58 -0.68 7.25
N ARG A 122 9.27 0.22 7.95
CA ARG A 122 8.74 1.53 8.33
C ARG A 122 8.46 2.46 7.15
N ARG A 123 9.16 2.27 6.02
CA ARG A 123 8.92 3.03 4.78
C ARG A 123 7.74 2.52 3.95
N ARG A 124 7.30 1.25 4.11
CA ARG A 124 6.20 0.67 3.31
C ARG A 124 4.88 1.45 3.40
N PRO A 125 4.41 1.91 4.58
CA PRO A 125 3.22 2.75 4.70
C PRO A 125 3.26 4.01 3.81
N ILE A 126 4.40 4.71 3.77
CA ILE A 126 4.57 5.91 2.94
C ILE A 126 4.50 5.55 1.44
N GLN A 127 5.11 4.43 1.05
CA GLN A 127 5.06 3.96 -0.34
C GLN A 127 3.62 3.63 -0.76
N ARG A 128 2.83 2.99 0.11
CA ARG A 128 1.40 2.73 -0.13
C ARG A 128 0.61 4.01 -0.27
N LEU A 129 0.82 4.98 0.62
CA LEU A 129 0.16 6.29 0.52
C LEU A 129 0.49 6.97 -0.82
N ARG A 130 1.77 6.99 -1.24
CA ARG A 130 2.17 7.57 -2.54
C ARG A 130 1.50 6.85 -3.72
N ALA A 131 1.50 5.52 -3.71
CA ALA A 131 0.87 4.71 -4.75
C ALA A 131 -0.65 4.95 -4.80
N TRP A 132 -1.31 5.00 -3.64
CA TRP A 132 -2.74 5.30 -3.52
C TRP A 132 -3.08 6.71 -4.03
N VAL A 133 -2.33 7.73 -3.62
CA VAL A 133 -2.51 9.12 -4.11
C VAL A 133 -2.36 9.16 -5.63
N HIS A 134 -1.36 8.49 -6.19
CA HIS A 134 -1.16 8.43 -7.64
C HIS A 134 -2.33 7.73 -8.35
N VAL A 135 -2.82 6.61 -7.80
CA VAL A 135 -3.94 5.86 -8.37
C VAL A 135 -5.23 6.68 -8.34
N ILE A 136 -5.55 7.33 -7.23
CA ILE A 136 -6.77 8.15 -7.14
C ILE A 136 -6.67 9.39 -8.02
N SER A 137 -5.51 10.05 -8.03
CA SER A 137 -5.32 11.26 -8.85
C SER A 137 -5.40 10.96 -10.34
N SER A 138 -4.82 9.84 -10.79
CA SER A 138 -4.94 9.39 -12.19
C SER A 138 -6.37 9.00 -12.54
N ARG A 139 -7.08 8.25 -11.68
CA ARG A 139 -8.50 7.91 -11.91
C ARG A 139 -9.36 9.16 -12.06
N PHE A 140 -9.15 10.15 -11.19
CA PHE A 140 -9.84 11.44 -11.26
C PHE A 140 -9.49 12.20 -12.54
N ALA A 141 -8.21 12.26 -12.91
CA ALA A 141 -7.77 12.95 -14.13
C ALA A 141 -8.35 12.32 -15.39
N PHE A 142 -8.30 10.98 -15.53
CA PHE A 142 -8.89 10.29 -16.68
C PHE A 142 -10.41 10.44 -16.72
N GLY A 143 -11.09 10.27 -15.58
CA GLY A 143 -12.55 10.41 -15.51
C GLY A 143 -13.02 11.84 -15.80
N GLY A 144 -12.36 12.85 -15.23
CA GLY A 144 -12.63 14.26 -15.51
C GLY A 144 -12.35 14.64 -16.95
N SER A 145 -11.22 14.16 -17.51
CA SER A 145 -10.86 14.38 -18.91
C SER A 145 -11.87 13.76 -19.88
N LEU A 146 -12.32 12.53 -19.61
CA LEU A 146 -13.34 11.86 -20.41
C LEU A 146 -14.68 12.59 -20.35
N ALA A 147 -15.11 13.03 -19.16
CA ALA A 147 -16.33 13.81 -19.00
C ALA A 147 -16.23 15.15 -19.76
N SER A 148 -15.14 15.91 -19.58
CA SER A 148 -14.91 17.16 -20.30
C SER A 148 -14.85 16.97 -21.81
N TYR A 149 -14.22 15.89 -22.29
CA TYR A 149 -14.18 15.55 -23.70
C TYR A 149 -15.61 15.39 -24.26
N LEU A 150 -16.47 14.59 -23.61
CA LEU A 150 -17.86 14.41 -24.04
C LEU A 150 -18.68 15.70 -23.93
N THR A 151 -18.49 16.47 -22.85
CA THR A 151 -19.19 17.74 -22.63
C THR A 151 -18.82 18.81 -23.66
N ILE A 152 -17.62 18.80 -24.24
CA ILE A 152 -17.21 19.75 -25.28
C ILE A 152 -17.57 19.22 -26.68
N LEU A 153 -17.28 17.94 -26.94
CA LEU A 153 -17.46 17.33 -28.26
C LEU A 153 -18.92 17.38 -28.72
N VAL A 154 -19.86 17.00 -27.86
CA VAL A 154 -21.29 16.92 -28.21
C VAL A 154 -21.86 18.29 -28.61
N PRO A 155 -21.77 19.36 -27.80
CA PRO A 155 -22.30 20.66 -28.19
C PRO A 155 -21.52 21.30 -29.34
N ALA A 156 -20.20 21.10 -29.44
CA ALA A 156 -19.43 21.61 -30.58
C ALA A 156 -19.86 20.94 -31.89
N THR A 157 -20.15 19.63 -31.86
CA THR A 157 -20.69 18.90 -33.01
C THR A 157 -22.07 19.42 -33.38
N VAL A 158 -22.99 19.54 -32.41
CA VAL A 158 -24.34 20.10 -32.62
C VAL A 158 -24.25 21.51 -33.21
N PHE A 159 -23.43 22.38 -32.63
CA PHE A 159 -23.24 23.75 -33.10
C PHE A 159 -22.82 23.80 -34.57
N ILE A 160 -21.88 22.96 -35.01
CA ILE A 160 -21.43 22.94 -36.40
C ILE A 160 -22.47 22.38 -37.37
N TYR A 161 -23.31 21.43 -36.94
CA TYR A 161 -24.40 20.92 -37.78
C TYR A 161 -25.56 21.91 -37.92
N PHE A 162 -25.81 22.73 -36.89
CA PHE A 162 -26.93 23.68 -36.88
C PHE A 162 -26.55 25.09 -37.33
N SER A 163 -25.29 25.51 -37.24
CA SER A 163 -24.87 26.79 -37.80
C SER A 163 -24.85 26.67 -39.33
N GLU A 164 -25.65 27.48 -40.02
CA GLU A 164 -25.51 27.66 -41.47
C GLU A 164 -24.04 27.89 -41.83
N GLN A 165 -23.60 27.26 -42.93
CA GLN A 165 -22.18 27.06 -43.23
C GLN A 165 -21.36 28.34 -43.02
N PRO A 166 -20.46 28.38 -42.03
CA PRO A 166 -19.59 29.52 -41.90
C PRO A 166 -18.76 29.66 -43.18
N LEU A 167 -18.70 30.86 -43.74
CA LEU A 167 -17.94 31.14 -44.98
C LEU A 167 -16.48 30.67 -44.90
N TRP A 168 -15.88 30.72 -43.71
CA TRP A 168 -14.52 30.22 -43.48
C TRP A 168 -14.38 28.69 -43.65
N ALA A 169 -15.46 27.91 -43.48
CA ALA A 169 -15.45 26.47 -43.69
C ALA A 169 -15.47 26.10 -45.19
N GLN A 170 -15.96 26.98 -46.07
CA GLN A 170 -15.98 26.74 -47.51
C GLN A 170 -14.59 26.90 -48.13
N ASP A 171 -13.86 27.95 -47.77
CA ASP A 171 -12.46 28.15 -48.24
C ASP A 171 -11.54 27.01 -47.79
N LEU A 172 -11.70 26.56 -46.55
CA LEU A 172 -10.87 25.50 -45.99
C LEU A 172 -11.20 24.11 -46.57
N ALA A 173 -12.49 23.81 -46.78
CA ALA A 173 -12.92 22.57 -47.42
C ALA A 173 -12.35 22.47 -48.85
N SER A 174 -12.35 23.57 -49.61
CA SER A 174 -11.80 23.58 -50.98
C SER A 174 -10.30 23.28 -51.02
N THR A 175 -9.55 23.71 -50.00
CA THR A 175 -8.10 23.48 -49.91
C THR A 175 -7.80 22.03 -49.55
N LEU A 176 -8.62 21.42 -48.70
CA LEU A 176 -8.49 20.03 -48.25
C LEU A 176 -9.00 19.01 -49.26
N GLU A 177 -10.01 19.36 -50.05
CA GLU A 177 -10.59 18.46 -51.06
C GLU A 177 -9.54 18.04 -52.10
N THR A 178 -8.56 18.90 -52.37
CA THR A 178 -7.38 18.61 -53.20
C THR A 178 -6.29 17.78 -52.51
N ALA A 179 -6.26 17.75 -51.18
CA ALA A 179 -5.15 17.19 -50.40
C ALA A 179 -5.47 15.83 -49.74
N MET A 180 -6.73 15.54 -49.42
CA MET A 180 -7.13 14.29 -48.78
C MET A 180 -7.63 13.24 -49.78
N LEU A 181 -6.81 12.20 -50.00
CA LEU A 181 -7.14 11.02 -50.83
C LEU A 181 -8.23 10.10 -50.24
N TRP A 182 -8.66 10.32 -48.99
CA TRP A 182 -9.62 9.46 -48.28
C TRP A 182 -10.91 10.24 -47.95
N ARG A 183 -11.99 9.92 -48.66
CA ARG A 183 -13.31 10.59 -48.60
C ARG A 183 -14.37 10.11 -47.58
N PRO A 184 -14.15 9.18 -46.62
CA PRO A 184 -15.27 8.68 -45.82
C PRO A 184 -15.62 9.51 -44.56
N PHE A 185 -14.79 10.48 -44.14
CA PHE A 185 -15.03 11.23 -42.90
C PHE A 185 -15.40 12.69 -43.17
N ASP A 186 -16.45 13.17 -42.50
CA ASP A 186 -16.84 14.58 -42.47
C ASP A 186 -15.71 15.39 -41.81
N GLU A 187 -15.02 16.21 -42.60
CA GLU A 187 -13.85 17.00 -42.17
C GLU A 187 -14.14 17.83 -40.91
N ARG A 188 -15.38 18.30 -40.78
CA ARG A 188 -15.87 19.08 -39.64
C ARG A 188 -15.73 18.31 -38.32
N LEU A 189 -16.07 17.02 -38.33
CA LEU A 189 -15.95 16.16 -37.15
C LEU A 189 -14.49 15.95 -36.75
N LEU A 190 -13.58 15.83 -37.74
CA LEU A 190 -12.15 15.70 -37.46
C LEU A 190 -11.61 16.96 -36.77
N TYR A 191 -12.02 18.14 -37.19
CA TYR A 191 -11.61 19.41 -36.56
C TYR A 191 -12.15 19.57 -35.13
N VAL A 192 -13.44 19.31 -34.91
CA VAL A 192 -14.03 19.37 -33.56
C VAL A 192 -13.33 18.39 -32.63
N ASN A 193 -13.09 17.16 -33.10
CA ASN A 193 -12.37 16.16 -32.36
C ASN A 193 -10.93 16.62 -32.06
N ALA A 194 -10.22 17.20 -33.02
CA ALA A 194 -8.86 17.68 -32.83
C ALA A 194 -8.78 18.78 -31.77
N ILE A 195 -9.66 19.79 -31.84
CA ILE A 195 -9.73 20.89 -30.87
C ILE A 195 -10.05 20.36 -29.47
N THR A 196 -11.04 19.47 -29.37
CA THR A 196 -11.46 18.89 -28.10
C THR A 196 -10.36 18.00 -27.50
N SER A 197 -9.69 17.21 -28.34
CA SER A 197 -8.56 16.37 -27.95
C SER A 197 -7.39 17.20 -27.43
N ALA A 198 -7.03 18.28 -28.13
CA ALA A 198 -5.97 19.19 -27.69
C ALA A 198 -6.30 19.85 -26.34
N PHE A 199 -7.54 20.32 -26.16
CA PHE A 199 -8.00 20.88 -24.89
C PHE A 199 -7.91 19.86 -23.75
N VAL A 200 -8.37 18.63 -23.98
CA VAL A 200 -8.37 17.57 -22.98
C VAL A 200 -6.96 17.10 -22.62
N LEU A 201 -6.05 17.03 -23.60
CA LEU A 201 -4.63 16.73 -23.36
C LEU A 201 -3.96 17.79 -22.47
N ALA A 202 -4.33 19.07 -22.62
CA ALA A 202 -3.84 20.14 -21.74
C ALA A 202 -4.51 20.10 -20.35
N LEU A 203 -5.80 19.77 -20.26
CA LEU A 203 -6.55 19.75 -19.02
C LEU A 203 -6.18 18.57 -18.10
N MET A 204 -5.88 17.40 -18.67
CA MET A 204 -5.56 16.18 -17.92
C MET A 204 -4.44 16.33 -16.88
N PRO A 205 -3.24 16.84 -17.20
CA PRO A 205 -2.18 17.02 -16.20
C PRO A 205 -2.56 18.04 -15.12
N LEU A 206 -3.35 19.05 -15.46
CA LEU A 206 -3.84 20.05 -14.50
C LEU A 206 -4.83 19.43 -13.49
N LEU A 207 -5.79 18.64 -13.96
CA LEU A 207 -6.69 17.89 -13.09
C LEU A 207 -5.93 16.92 -12.18
N TYR A 208 -4.90 16.26 -12.72
CA TYR A 208 -4.04 15.36 -11.94
C TYR A 208 -3.27 16.10 -10.83
N THR A 209 -2.61 17.22 -11.13
CA THR A 209 -1.81 17.96 -10.14
C THR A 209 -2.69 18.63 -9.09
N MET A 210 -3.83 19.21 -9.47
CA MET A 210 -4.81 19.78 -8.54
C MET A 210 -5.35 18.71 -7.58
N ARG A 211 -5.77 17.56 -8.10
CA ARG A 211 -6.27 16.47 -7.26
C ARG A 211 -5.19 15.93 -6.33
N ARG A 212 -3.97 15.77 -6.82
CA ARG A 212 -2.82 15.31 -6.05
C ARG A 212 -2.49 16.29 -4.92
N ALA A 213 -2.46 17.60 -5.19
CA ALA A 213 -2.20 18.63 -4.20
C ALA A 213 -3.28 18.63 -3.11
N LYS A 214 -4.56 18.55 -3.50
CA LYS A 214 -5.68 18.45 -2.56
C LYS A 214 -5.56 17.23 -1.64
N LEU A 215 -5.29 16.04 -2.19
CA LEU A 215 -5.13 14.82 -1.38
C LEU A 215 -3.99 14.92 -0.36
N TYR A 216 -2.84 15.51 -0.74
CA TYR A 216 -1.74 15.74 0.20
C TYR A 216 -2.08 16.76 1.29
N SER A 217 -2.89 17.79 0.95
CA SER A 217 -3.39 18.75 1.93
C SER A 217 -4.32 18.04 2.94
N ASP A 218 -5.29 17.27 2.45
CA ASP A 218 -6.26 16.55 3.27
C ASP A 218 -5.58 15.54 4.22
N HIS A 219 -4.51 14.88 3.77
CA HIS A 219 -3.79 13.86 4.53
C HIS A 219 -2.46 14.37 5.12
N ARG A 220 -2.31 15.70 5.31
CA ARG A 220 -1.05 16.29 5.78
C ARG A 220 -0.61 15.73 7.14
N LEU A 221 -1.54 15.62 8.09
CA LEU A 221 -1.26 15.11 9.43
C LEU A 221 -0.83 13.64 9.40
N GLN A 222 -1.55 12.80 8.66
CA GLN A 222 -1.20 11.39 8.49
C GLN A 222 0.15 11.23 7.77
N THR A 223 0.41 12.02 6.73
CA THR A 223 1.71 12.01 6.02
C THR A 223 2.85 12.39 6.93
N LYS A 224 2.63 13.37 7.83
CA LYS A 224 3.61 13.76 8.84
C LYS A 224 3.85 12.62 9.83
N ALA A 225 2.80 12.04 10.41
CA ALA A 225 2.90 10.91 11.33
C ALA A 225 3.65 9.71 10.70
N LEU A 226 3.35 9.36 9.44
CA LEU A 226 4.06 8.30 8.73
C LEU A 226 5.52 8.65 8.46
N ARG A 227 5.83 9.92 8.17
CA ARG A 227 7.21 10.38 7.98
C ARG A 227 8.00 10.36 9.28
N ASP A 228 7.38 10.77 10.37
CA ASP A 228 7.98 10.75 11.70
C ASP A 228 8.25 9.28 12.12
N PHE A 229 7.29 8.38 11.88
CA PHE A 229 7.45 6.94 12.06
C PHE A 229 8.59 6.34 11.21
N ALA A 230 8.67 6.71 9.92
CA ALA A 230 9.73 6.23 9.03
C ALA A 230 11.11 6.87 9.28
N GLY A 231 11.14 8.04 9.92
CA GLY A 231 12.34 8.79 10.26
C GLY A 231 12.90 8.48 11.66
N ALA A 232 12.12 7.82 12.51
CA ALA A 232 12.58 7.40 13.83
C ALA A 232 13.73 6.38 13.70
N ASP A 233 14.90 6.76 14.21
CA ASP A 233 16.12 5.95 14.17
C ASP A 233 15.93 4.72 15.07
N PRO A 234 16.12 3.49 14.56
CA PRO A 234 15.97 2.28 15.37
C PRO A 234 16.89 2.25 16.60
N ASP A 235 18.06 2.89 16.51
CA ASP A 235 19.03 2.94 17.61
C ASP A 235 18.46 3.69 18.83
N LYS A 236 17.85 4.87 18.59
CA LYS A 236 17.25 5.69 19.66
C LYS A 236 16.07 5.00 20.34
N LEU A 237 15.31 4.22 19.59
CA LEU A 237 14.14 3.51 20.12
C LEU A 237 14.52 2.34 21.02
N ILE A 238 15.72 1.79 20.87
CA ILE A 238 16.24 0.80 21.82
C ILE A 238 16.63 1.49 23.13
N ASP A 239 17.28 2.66 23.05
CA ASP A 239 17.73 3.40 24.22
C ASP A 239 16.56 3.95 25.05
N ASP A 240 15.50 4.41 24.38
CA ASP A 240 14.29 4.95 25.02
C ASP A 240 13.32 3.87 25.51
N ALA A 241 13.47 2.62 25.05
CA ALA A 241 12.62 1.53 25.52
C ALA A 241 12.93 1.26 27.00
N PRO A 242 11.94 1.34 27.91
CA PRO A 242 12.17 1.01 29.30
C PRO A 242 12.79 -0.38 29.35
N SER A 243 13.87 -0.50 30.14
CA SER A 243 14.65 -1.73 30.32
C SER A 243 13.69 -2.84 30.74
N THR A 244 13.18 -3.54 29.75
CA THR A 244 12.21 -4.61 29.88
C THR A 244 13.02 -5.85 30.18
N ALA A 245 13.79 -5.77 31.27
CA ALA A 245 14.53 -6.88 31.86
C ALA A 245 13.59 -7.95 32.46
N GLN A 246 12.30 -7.90 32.13
CA GLN A 246 11.27 -8.88 32.49
C GLN A 246 10.24 -9.12 31.37
N LEU A 247 10.43 -8.58 30.15
CA LEU A 247 9.65 -9.10 29.03
C LEU A 247 10.35 -10.37 28.56
N GLU A 248 9.75 -11.48 28.98
CA GLU A 248 9.95 -12.82 28.48
C GLU A 248 10.25 -12.83 26.97
N ASP A 249 11.13 -13.75 26.60
CA ASP A 249 11.71 -13.90 25.28
C ASP A 249 10.67 -13.67 24.15
N PRO A 250 10.87 -12.73 23.20
CA PRO A 250 9.95 -12.58 22.06
C PRO A 250 9.94 -13.80 21.11
N LEU A 251 10.89 -14.72 21.30
CA LEU A 251 10.95 -16.05 20.68
C LEU A 251 10.55 -17.19 21.64
N SER A 252 10.24 -16.90 22.90
CA SER A 252 9.18 -17.62 23.61
C SER A 252 7.85 -16.94 23.21
N PHE A 253 7.42 -17.08 21.97
CA PHE A 253 6.40 -18.12 21.75
C PHE A 253 6.73 -19.43 22.50
N ASP A 254 6.71 -19.37 23.83
CA ASP A 254 5.79 -20.21 24.55
C ASP A 254 4.51 -20.00 23.73
N LEU A 255 4.02 -20.97 22.96
CA LEU A 255 3.38 -22.09 23.62
C LEU A 255 2.94 -21.60 25.00
N ILE A 256 2.06 -20.59 24.99
CA ILE A 256 0.92 -20.66 25.87
C ILE A 256 0.43 -22.08 25.59
N ASP A 257 0.94 -23.02 26.39
CA ASP A 257 0.28 -24.22 26.90
C ASP A 257 -0.95 -23.73 27.68
N GLY A 258 -1.71 -22.86 27.04
CA GLY A 258 -3.12 -22.69 27.15
C GLY A 258 -3.68 -23.31 25.89
N ASP A 259 -3.37 -24.60 25.69
CA ASP A 259 -4.31 -25.58 25.15
C ASP A 259 -5.52 -25.71 26.11
N GLY A 260 -6.01 -24.57 26.58
CA GLY A 260 -7.09 -24.44 27.52
C GLY A 260 -8.05 -23.45 26.92
N TRP A 261 -9.32 -23.84 26.90
CA TRP A 261 -10.42 -23.07 26.35
C TRP A 261 -10.45 -21.58 26.73
N CYS A 262 -9.89 -21.19 27.89
CA CYS A 262 -9.78 -19.80 28.35
C CYS A 262 -9.00 -18.90 27.37
N ALA A 263 -7.85 -19.37 26.89
CA ALA A 263 -7.02 -18.60 25.95
C ALA A 263 -7.67 -18.54 24.57
N ILE A 264 -8.26 -19.65 24.12
CA ILE A 264 -8.90 -19.75 22.80
C ILE A 264 -10.19 -18.94 22.74
N LEU A 265 -10.99 -18.88 23.82
CA LEU A 265 -12.22 -18.08 23.90
C LEU A 265 -11.98 -16.65 24.40
N GLY A 266 -10.82 -16.37 25.01
CA GLY A 266 -10.47 -15.06 25.56
C GLY A 266 -11.25 -14.73 26.84
N LEU A 267 -11.54 -15.76 27.64
CA LEU A 267 -12.32 -15.66 28.87
C LEU A 267 -11.47 -16.08 30.08
N PRO A 268 -11.74 -15.53 31.27
CA PRO A 268 -11.11 -16.01 32.50
C PRO A 268 -11.61 -17.44 32.84
N PRO A 269 -10.83 -18.24 33.59
CA PRO A 269 -11.22 -19.58 34.02
C PRO A 269 -12.45 -19.60 34.95
N THR A 270 -12.85 -18.45 35.48
CA THR A 270 -14.05 -18.26 36.31
C THR A 270 -15.30 -17.91 35.50
N ALA A 271 -15.23 -17.90 34.17
CA ALA A 271 -16.34 -17.51 33.31
C ALA A 271 -17.54 -18.46 33.46
N THR A 272 -18.73 -17.90 33.43
CA THR A 272 -19.98 -18.65 33.51
C THR A 272 -20.31 -19.32 32.17
N ALA A 273 -21.15 -20.35 32.20
CA ALA A 273 -21.56 -21.08 31.00
C ALA A 273 -22.22 -20.17 29.94
N ASP A 274 -22.90 -19.11 30.38
CA ASP A 274 -23.54 -18.15 29.47
C ASP A 274 -22.52 -17.21 28.83
N GLU A 275 -21.51 -16.76 29.56
CA GLU A 275 -20.38 -15.98 29.00
C GLU A 275 -19.57 -16.80 27.98
N VAL A 276 -19.36 -18.09 28.25
CA VAL A 276 -18.71 -19.03 27.32
C VAL A 276 -19.52 -19.15 26.01
N ARG A 277 -20.85 -19.27 26.11
CA ARG A 277 -21.74 -19.33 24.94
C ARG A 277 -21.72 -18.04 24.12
N GLU A 278 -21.72 -16.88 24.78
CA GLU A 278 -21.70 -15.60 24.10
C GLU A 278 -20.36 -15.35 23.39
N ALA A 279 -19.24 -15.62 24.06
CA ALA A 279 -17.91 -15.49 23.47
C ALA A 279 -17.71 -16.43 22.28
N TYR A 280 -18.16 -17.68 22.39
CA TYR A 280 -18.14 -18.65 21.29
C TYR A 280 -18.95 -18.15 20.08
N LYS A 281 -20.20 -17.71 20.28
CA LYS A 281 -21.04 -17.16 19.20
C LYS A 281 -20.39 -15.96 18.53
N ALA A 282 -19.77 -15.07 19.31
CA ALA A 282 -19.09 -13.90 18.78
C ALA A 282 -17.87 -14.28 17.91
N LYS A 283 -17.04 -15.22 18.36
CA LYS A 283 -15.84 -15.66 17.62
C LYS A 283 -16.16 -16.50 16.38
N VAL A 284 -17.14 -17.41 16.44
CA VAL A 284 -17.58 -18.18 15.27
C VAL A 284 -18.19 -17.26 14.22
N ARG A 285 -18.97 -16.24 14.62
CA ARG A 285 -19.50 -15.25 13.67
C ARG A 285 -18.39 -14.49 12.93
N GLN A 286 -17.22 -14.30 13.54
CA GLN A 286 -16.08 -13.65 12.90
C GLN A 286 -15.32 -14.58 11.95
N SER A 287 -15.27 -15.88 12.27
CA SER A 287 -14.42 -16.87 11.59
C SER A 287 -15.20 -17.83 10.66
N HIS A 288 -16.51 -17.64 10.50
CA HIS A 288 -17.38 -18.57 9.77
C HIS A 288 -16.96 -18.73 8.29
N PRO A 289 -16.84 -19.97 7.77
CA PRO A 289 -16.38 -20.25 6.41
C PRO A 289 -17.25 -19.58 5.33
N ASP A 290 -18.56 -19.46 5.55
CA ASP A 290 -19.45 -18.74 4.61
C ASP A 290 -19.08 -17.27 4.38
N ARG A 291 -18.46 -16.61 5.37
CA ARG A 291 -18.04 -15.20 5.22
C ARG A 291 -16.81 -15.06 4.34
N VAL A 292 -16.04 -16.13 4.17
CA VAL A 292 -14.82 -16.18 3.35
C VAL A 292 -15.02 -16.97 2.05
N HIS A 293 -16.26 -17.37 1.72
CA HIS A 293 -16.56 -18.08 0.48
C HIS A 293 -16.21 -17.26 -0.79
N GLY A 294 -16.14 -15.94 -0.71
CA GLY A 294 -15.69 -15.08 -1.82
C GLY A 294 -14.16 -14.86 -1.90
N LEU A 295 -13.38 -15.40 -0.96
CA LEU A 295 -11.93 -15.20 -0.86
C LEU A 295 -11.14 -16.39 -1.43
N ALA A 296 -9.83 -16.21 -1.57
CA ALA A 296 -8.93 -17.24 -2.08
C ALA A 296 -8.95 -18.52 -1.22
N PRO A 297 -8.69 -19.71 -1.81
CA PRO A 297 -8.83 -21.01 -1.14
C PRO A 297 -8.12 -21.11 0.22
N ALA A 298 -6.93 -20.53 0.33
CA ALA A 298 -6.14 -20.49 1.57
C ALA A 298 -6.89 -19.82 2.75
N PHE A 299 -7.79 -18.87 2.49
CA PHE A 299 -8.59 -18.25 3.56
C PHE A 299 -9.74 -19.13 4.02
N ARG A 300 -10.26 -20.01 3.15
CA ARG A 300 -11.28 -20.99 3.52
C ARG A 300 -10.67 -22.07 4.41
N GLU A 301 -9.52 -22.59 4.04
CA GLU A 301 -8.76 -23.57 4.84
C GLU A 301 -8.40 -23.00 6.22
N LEU A 302 -7.99 -21.74 6.28
CA LEU A 302 -7.69 -21.06 7.55
C LEU A 302 -8.95 -20.86 8.41
N ALA A 303 -10.06 -20.43 7.81
CA ALA A 303 -11.33 -20.26 8.52
C ALA A 303 -11.90 -21.59 9.05
N GLU A 304 -11.75 -22.68 8.28
CA GLU A 304 -12.12 -24.03 8.71
C GLU A 304 -11.25 -24.51 9.88
N ALA A 305 -9.93 -24.30 9.79
CA ALA A 305 -9.00 -24.65 10.86
C ALA A 305 -9.27 -23.84 12.15
N GLU A 306 -9.56 -22.55 12.05
CA GLU A 306 -9.91 -21.71 13.20
C GLU A 306 -11.27 -22.09 13.81
N THR A 307 -12.28 -22.36 12.98
CA THR A 307 -13.60 -22.79 13.47
C THR A 307 -13.50 -24.12 14.21
N LYS A 308 -12.69 -25.07 13.71
CA LYS A 308 -12.45 -26.35 14.39
C LYS A 308 -11.80 -26.16 15.76
N LYS A 309 -10.83 -25.25 15.88
CA LYS A 309 -10.20 -24.90 17.17
C LYS A 309 -11.19 -24.25 18.15
N LEU A 310 -12.06 -23.37 17.67
CA LEU A 310 -13.10 -22.75 18.50
C LEU A 310 -14.11 -23.78 19.04
N ASN A 311 -14.49 -24.77 18.23
CA ASN A 311 -15.41 -25.83 18.65
C ASN A 311 -14.79 -26.71 19.74
N ALA A 312 -13.53 -27.12 19.58
CA ALA A 312 -12.81 -27.92 20.58
C ALA A 312 -12.70 -27.18 21.93
N ALA A 313 -12.34 -25.90 21.89
CA ALA A 313 -12.28 -25.06 23.09
C ALA A 313 -13.66 -24.88 23.76
N TYR A 314 -14.73 -24.78 22.97
CA TYR A 314 -16.08 -24.63 23.51
C TYR A 314 -16.55 -25.89 24.26
N GLU A 315 -16.25 -27.07 23.71
CA GLU A 315 -16.55 -28.35 24.37
C GLU A 315 -15.79 -28.50 25.69
N GLU A 316 -14.50 -28.18 25.67
CA GLU A 316 -13.65 -28.21 26.87
C GLU A 316 -14.13 -27.21 27.94
N ALA A 317 -14.55 -26.00 27.54
CA ALA A 317 -15.10 -25.00 28.45
C ALA A 317 -16.38 -25.47 29.15
N LEU A 318 -17.30 -26.10 28.40
CA LEU A 318 -18.55 -26.60 28.97
C LEU A 318 -18.31 -27.74 29.95
N LEU A 319 -17.35 -28.62 29.68
CA LEU A 319 -16.97 -29.70 30.59
C LEU A 319 -16.36 -29.13 31.89
N ALA A 320 -15.48 -28.15 31.78
CA ALA A 320 -14.83 -27.50 32.94
C ALA A 320 -15.85 -26.74 33.82
N VAL A 321 -16.78 -26.00 33.21
CA VAL A 321 -17.78 -25.21 33.95
C VAL A 321 -18.85 -26.09 34.59
N ASN A 322 -19.26 -27.18 33.95
CA ASN A 322 -20.23 -28.12 34.53
C ASN A 322 -19.63 -29.03 35.60
N GLY A 323 -18.33 -29.38 35.49
CA GLY A 323 -17.63 -30.19 36.48
C GLY A 323 -17.36 -29.47 37.82
N GLY A 324 -17.41 -28.13 37.84
CA GLY A 324 -17.27 -27.32 39.05
C GLY A 324 -18.57 -27.14 39.87
N GLN A 325 -19.70 -27.67 39.41
CA GLN A 325 -20.99 -27.66 40.13
C GLN A 325 -21.23 -29.01 40.83
N GLU A 326 -20.38 -29.40 41.78
CA GLU A 326 -20.77 -30.42 42.78
C GLU A 326 -21.76 -29.82 43.79
N PRO A 327 -22.78 -30.58 44.24
CA PRO A 327 -23.92 -30.04 44.98
C PRO A 327 -23.49 -29.59 46.38
N ARG A 328 -23.48 -28.26 46.60
CA ARG A 328 -23.29 -27.65 47.91
C ARG A 328 -24.40 -28.15 48.84
N ALA A 329 -24.06 -29.12 49.68
CA ALA A 329 -24.93 -29.71 50.68
C ALA A 329 -25.58 -28.61 51.54
N LYS A 330 -26.90 -28.72 51.71
CA LYS A 330 -27.68 -27.93 52.67
C LYS A 330 -27.11 -28.17 54.07
N VAL A 331 -26.48 -27.15 54.65
CA VAL A 331 -26.20 -27.11 56.10
C VAL A 331 -27.41 -26.46 56.76
N SER A 332 -28.14 -27.27 57.51
CA SER A 332 -29.15 -26.83 58.48
C SER A 332 -28.54 -25.89 59.52
N GLY A 333 -29.28 -24.82 59.82
CA GLY A 333 -29.10 -23.92 60.96
C GLY A 333 -30.34 -23.08 61.09
#